data_AF-A0A349J854-F1
#
_entry.id   AF-A0A349J854-F1
#
_cell.length_a   1.000
_cell.length_b   1.000
_cell.length_c   1.000
_cell.angle_alpha   90.00
_cell.angle_beta   90.00
_cell.angle_gamma   90.00
#
_symmetry.space_group_name_H-M   'P 1'
#
loop_
_entity.id
_entity.type
_entity.pdbx_description
1 polymer ?
#
loop_
_entity_poly.entity_id
_entity_poly.type
_entity_poly.pdbx_seq_one_letter_code
_entity_poly.pdbx_strand_id
1 'polypeptide(L)'
;MITTLIERSEAWAKGLIFGCRACGQCVLRANAMTCPMRCPKNLRNGPCGGTLGGRCEVDAARPCIHVRIHTRRHHGKVEAAPIMPAVDHALVNRASLLTACSGADRGCREPLPALTSTGWKDGEPRTASALEAALRSGRFVVTTELRAPRGADLARVRREAEALHGRFDAINATAYLGGNPSLPSGVVARELQAMGVEAVAQVTARDTTRTTLIGELFALAHGGVHNLLCLTGDWRTGRPMVKPVYDLDSSLMLYEARHLRDRSRIFHTGEEVAQAPRPFLGCAINPLSDPLDVPVRRLRVKADCGAEFAQTQVLTETVRLAAFMAAASAQDLPRRVAILAGIPVVTSLKALDHLHRIAGVAVDPGFAARLRAASDLRAAGVAEASRLCREARA
;
A
#
# COMPACT_ATOMS: atom_id res chain seq x y z
N MET A 1 38.36 14.11 -14.24
CA MET A 1 38.30 15.45 -13.59
C MET A 1 37.00 16.19 -13.92
N ILE A 2 36.65 16.41 -15.20
CA ILE A 2 35.43 17.14 -15.60
C ILE A 2 34.14 16.47 -15.09
N THR A 3 33.99 15.15 -15.25
CA THR A 3 32.81 14.39 -14.78
C THR A 3 32.55 14.60 -13.29
N THR A 4 33.57 14.42 -12.45
CA THR A 4 33.48 14.61 -11.01
C THR A 4 33.14 16.04 -10.62
N LEU A 5 33.65 17.03 -11.37
CA LEU A 5 33.28 18.43 -11.17
C LEU A 5 31.79 18.66 -11.46
N ILE A 6 31.27 18.14 -12.58
CA ILE A 6 29.84 18.24 -12.92
C ILE A 6 28.98 17.55 -11.86
N GLU A 7 29.36 16.35 -11.43
CA GLU A 7 28.67 15.58 -10.38
C GLU A 7 28.57 16.37 -9.08
N ARG A 8 29.68 16.95 -8.61
CA ARG A 8 29.71 17.75 -7.37
C ARG A 8 28.93 19.06 -7.51
N SER A 9 29.10 19.78 -8.62
CA SER A 9 28.42 21.04 -8.88
C SER A 9 26.90 20.85 -8.98
N GLU A 10 26.44 19.82 -9.68
CA GLU A 10 25.02 19.51 -9.80
C GLU A 10 24.44 19.07 -8.44
N ALA A 11 25.13 18.19 -7.72
CA ALA A 11 24.70 17.73 -6.41
C ALA A 11 24.58 18.90 -5.41
N TRP A 12 25.54 19.83 -5.43
CA TRP A 12 25.49 21.05 -4.62
C TRP A 12 24.32 21.94 -5.00
N ALA A 13 24.21 22.32 -6.28
CA ALA A 13 23.16 23.25 -6.74
C ALA A 13 21.75 22.67 -6.54
N LYS A 14 21.52 21.41 -6.92
CA LYS A 14 20.22 20.75 -6.74
C LYS A 14 19.96 20.39 -5.27
N GLY A 15 21.01 20.14 -4.49
CA GLY A 15 20.92 19.96 -3.05
C GLY A 15 20.38 21.21 -2.37
N LEU A 16 20.94 22.37 -2.70
CA LEU A 16 20.53 23.67 -2.16
C LEU A 16 19.12 24.07 -2.60
N ILE A 17 18.81 23.97 -3.89
CA ILE A 17 17.54 24.49 -4.44
C ILE A 17 16.36 23.53 -4.22
N PHE A 18 16.59 22.22 -4.42
CA PHE A 18 15.51 21.23 -4.47
C PHE A 18 15.59 20.18 -3.36
N GLY A 19 16.63 20.19 -2.52
CA GLY A 19 16.87 19.14 -1.53
C GLY A 19 17.16 17.79 -2.19
N CYS A 20 17.86 17.79 -3.33
CA CYS A 20 18.19 16.58 -4.08
C CYS A 20 19.02 15.59 -3.23
N ARG A 21 18.78 14.29 -3.43
CA ARG A 21 19.52 13.18 -2.79
C ARG A 21 20.46 12.45 -3.76
N ALA A 22 20.79 13.09 -4.89
CA ALA A 22 21.71 12.57 -5.90
C ALA A 22 21.41 11.13 -6.37
N CYS A 23 20.14 10.77 -6.61
CA CYS A 23 19.78 9.46 -7.15
C CYS A 23 20.16 9.25 -8.64
N GLY A 24 20.81 10.22 -9.28
CA GLY A 24 21.21 10.15 -10.69
C GLY A 24 20.10 10.26 -11.72
N GLN A 25 18.84 10.45 -11.30
CA GLN A 25 17.66 10.31 -12.17
C GLN A 25 16.66 11.42 -11.86
N CYS A 26 16.74 12.54 -12.58
CA CYS A 26 15.98 13.73 -12.22
C CYS A 26 14.51 13.63 -12.65
N VAL A 27 13.62 13.46 -11.69
CA VAL A 27 12.17 13.37 -11.93
C VAL A 27 11.42 14.65 -11.54
N LEU A 28 12.12 15.79 -11.43
CA LEU A 28 11.53 17.07 -11.02
C LEU A 28 10.40 17.54 -11.95
N ARG A 29 10.61 17.43 -13.27
CA ARG A 29 9.61 17.83 -14.29
C ARG A 29 8.30 17.07 -14.12
N ALA A 30 8.37 15.76 -13.86
CA ALA A 30 7.20 14.93 -13.65
C ALA A 30 6.49 15.21 -12.30
N ASN A 31 7.20 15.79 -11.34
CA ASN A 31 6.75 16.00 -9.96
C ASN A 31 6.64 17.48 -9.57
N ALA A 32 6.20 18.34 -10.49
CA ALA A 32 5.95 19.77 -10.25
C ALA A 32 7.13 20.47 -9.54
N MET A 33 8.33 20.26 -10.08
CA MET A 33 9.59 20.81 -9.58
C MET A 33 9.85 20.52 -8.09
N THR A 34 9.41 19.36 -7.63
CA THR A 34 9.56 18.91 -6.25
C THR A 34 10.19 17.52 -6.23
N CYS A 35 11.34 17.38 -5.56
CA CYS A 35 12.05 16.09 -5.51
C CYS A 35 11.32 15.11 -4.57
N PRO A 36 10.80 13.96 -5.06
CA PRO A 36 10.11 12.99 -4.22
C PRO A 36 11.05 12.28 -3.23
N MET A 37 12.36 12.23 -3.53
CA MET A 37 13.40 11.65 -2.67
C MET A 37 13.62 12.42 -1.35
N ARG A 38 12.89 13.51 -1.11
CA ARG A 38 12.80 14.17 0.21
C ARG A 38 11.85 13.45 1.18
N CYS A 39 11.08 12.48 0.71
CA CYS A 39 10.31 11.58 1.54
C CYS A 39 11.26 10.74 2.42
N PRO A 40 11.03 10.57 3.75
CA PRO A 40 11.93 9.79 4.60
C PRO A 40 11.82 8.30 4.32
N LYS A 41 10.68 7.90 3.72
CA LYS A 41 10.43 6.56 3.19
C LYS A 41 10.95 6.38 1.76
N ASN A 42 11.70 7.34 1.20
CA ASN A 42 12.28 7.29 -0.15
C ASN A 42 11.28 6.98 -1.29
N LEU A 43 9.99 7.24 -1.08
CA LEU A 43 8.94 6.88 -2.03
C LEU A 43 9.00 7.78 -3.27
N ARG A 44 9.04 7.16 -4.45
CA ARG A 44 8.83 7.86 -5.71
C ARG A 44 7.35 8.06 -6.03
N ASN A 45 6.50 7.13 -5.62
CA ASN A 45 5.05 7.24 -5.78
C ASN A 45 4.37 7.22 -4.40
N GLY A 46 3.92 8.38 -3.95
CA GLY A 46 3.17 8.54 -2.71
C GLY A 46 1.84 9.29 -2.89
N PRO A 47 1.19 9.68 -1.78
CA PRO A 47 1.64 9.51 -0.39
C PRO A 47 1.53 8.06 0.14
N CYS A 48 2.09 7.81 1.33
CA CYS A 48 1.86 6.58 2.10
C CYS A 48 0.55 6.66 2.90
N GLY A 49 0.10 5.52 3.45
CA GLY A 49 -1.18 5.43 4.19
C GLY A 49 -1.23 6.27 5.48
N GLY A 50 -0.08 6.59 6.08
CA GLY A 50 0.00 7.40 7.29
C GLY A 50 -0.08 8.92 7.08
N THR A 51 -0.31 9.40 5.85
CA THR A 51 -0.52 10.84 5.60
C THR A 51 -1.91 11.26 6.07
N LEU A 52 -1.95 12.17 7.05
CA LEU A 52 -3.16 12.77 7.61
C LEU A 52 -3.01 14.29 7.66
N GLY A 53 -4.07 15.04 7.30
CA GLY A 53 -4.05 16.50 7.29
C GLY A 53 -2.91 17.11 6.46
N GLY A 54 -2.56 16.49 5.32
CA GLY A 54 -1.44 16.91 4.49
C GLY A 54 -0.04 16.74 5.08
N ARG A 55 0.13 16.11 6.26
CA ARG A 55 1.41 16.00 6.98
C ARG A 55 2.12 14.66 6.76
N CYS A 56 3.43 14.65 6.99
CA CYS A 56 4.25 13.45 6.83
C CYS A 56 4.07 12.48 8.01
N GLU A 57 3.95 11.19 7.72
CA GLU A 57 3.83 10.13 8.75
C GLU A 57 5.02 10.08 9.71
N VAL A 58 6.23 10.24 9.16
CA VAL A 58 7.49 10.08 9.90
C VAL A 58 7.84 11.31 10.74
N ASP A 59 7.45 12.48 10.25
CA ASP A 59 7.71 13.76 10.89
C ASP A 59 6.47 14.64 10.72
N ALA A 60 5.66 14.72 11.77
CA ALA A 60 4.40 15.46 11.74
C ALA A 60 4.60 16.97 11.60
N ALA A 61 5.80 17.51 11.91
CA ALA A 61 6.07 18.94 11.81
C ALA A 61 6.11 19.41 10.35
N ARG A 62 6.44 18.52 9.41
CA ARG A 62 6.62 18.88 8.00
C ARG A 62 5.46 18.46 7.09
N PRO A 63 5.16 19.23 6.03
CA PRO A 63 4.21 18.84 5.00
C PRO A 63 4.63 17.56 4.29
N CYS A 64 3.67 16.74 3.89
CA CYS A 64 3.93 15.58 3.05
C CYS A 64 4.36 16.04 1.66
N ILE A 65 5.55 15.59 1.21
CA ILE A 65 6.09 15.98 -0.09
C ILE A 65 5.18 15.58 -1.25
N HIS A 66 4.51 14.44 -1.12
CA HIS A 66 3.60 13.92 -2.15
C HIS A 66 2.27 14.66 -2.20
N VAL A 67 1.78 15.15 -1.05
CA VAL A 67 0.64 16.09 -1.02
C VAL A 67 1.06 17.41 -1.66
N ARG A 68 2.26 17.91 -1.37
CA ARG A 68 2.78 19.14 -2.01
C ARG A 68 2.93 19.00 -3.53
N ILE A 69 3.46 17.87 -4.01
CA ILE A 69 3.53 17.56 -5.45
C ILE A 69 2.12 17.60 -6.05
N HIS A 70 1.16 16.97 -5.39
CA HIS A 70 -0.23 16.93 -5.81
C HIS A 70 -0.86 18.32 -5.89
N THR A 71 -0.82 19.11 -4.81
CA THR A 71 -1.38 20.46 -4.76
C THR A 71 -0.78 21.37 -5.85
N ARG A 72 0.53 21.26 -6.10
CA ARG A 72 1.21 22.05 -7.15
C ARG A 72 0.86 21.61 -8.57
N ARG A 73 0.60 20.33 -8.79
CA ARG A 73 0.36 19.77 -10.12
C ARG A 73 -1.09 19.92 -10.55
N HIS A 74 -2.01 19.67 -9.63
CA HIS A 74 -3.39 19.39 -9.99
C HIS A 74 -4.38 20.46 -9.58
N HIS A 75 -4.01 21.40 -8.69
CA HIS A 75 -4.89 22.52 -8.29
C HIS A 75 -6.33 22.09 -7.92
N GLY A 76 -6.48 20.93 -7.26
CA GLY A 76 -7.79 20.37 -6.87
C GLY A 76 -8.45 19.42 -7.88
N LYS A 77 -7.78 19.09 -8.99
CA LYS A 77 -8.26 18.12 -9.99
C LYS A 77 -7.81 16.69 -9.69
N VAL A 78 -8.67 15.73 -9.96
CA VAL A 78 -8.33 14.30 -9.89
C VAL A 78 -7.82 13.82 -11.25
N GLU A 79 -6.52 14.02 -11.51
CA GLU A 79 -5.87 13.51 -12.72
C GLU A 79 -4.85 12.42 -12.38
N ALA A 80 -4.57 11.54 -13.35
CA ALA A 80 -3.57 10.49 -13.17
C ALA A 80 -2.17 11.11 -12.89
N ALA A 81 -1.54 10.65 -11.80
CA ALA A 81 -0.14 10.94 -11.57
C ALA A 81 0.75 9.99 -12.37
N PRO A 82 1.87 10.49 -12.92
CA PRO A 82 2.84 9.63 -13.56
C PRO A 82 3.32 8.56 -12.57
N ILE A 83 3.37 7.32 -13.03
CA ILE A 83 3.97 6.23 -12.26
C ILE A 83 5.47 6.33 -12.48
N MET A 84 6.19 6.85 -11.49
CA MET A 84 7.63 6.99 -11.59
C MET A 84 8.30 5.65 -11.32
N PRO A 85 9.20 5.16 -12.21
CA PRO A 85 9.91 3.91 -11.97
C PRO A 85 10.78 4.01 -10.71
N ALA A 86 11.13 2.86 -10.14
CA ALA A 86 12.02 2.82 -8.99
C ALA A 86 13.43 3.32 -9.33
N VAL A 87 14.20 3.70 -8.30
CA VAL A 87 15.56 4.21 -8.47
C VAL A 87 16.45 3.09 -9.00
N ASP A 88 17.18 3.31 -10.07
CA ASP A 88 18.33 2.45 -10.38
C ASP A 88 19.52 2.86 -9.50
N HIS A 89 19.93 1.93 -8.63
CA HIS A 89 20.98 2.16 -7.65
C HIS A 89 22.38 2.26 -8.27
N ALA A 90 22.58 1.80 -9.51
CA ALA A 90 23.84 1.96 -10.24
C ALA A 90 24.14 3.43 -10.60
N LEU A 91 23.09 4.28 -10.66
CA LEU A 91 23.21 5.70 -10.99
C LEU A 91 23.28 6.61 -9.76
N VAL A 92 23.21 6.06 -8.55
CA VAL A 92 23.31 6.86 -7.31
C VAL A 92 24.67 7.58 -7.26
N ASN A 93 24.64 8.83 -6.82
CA ASN A 93 25.77 9.78 -6.80
C ASN A 93 26.28 10.20 -8.18
N ARG A 94 25.61 9.84 -9.28
CA ARG A 94 25.89 10.40 -10.61
C ARG A 94 25.10 11.70 -10.82
N ALA A 95 25.66 12.61 -11.62
CA ALA A 95 24.96 13.81 -12.06
C ALA A 95 23.82 13.41 -12.99
N SER A 96 22.60 13.84 -12.70
CA SER A 96 21.44 13.51 -13.52
C SER A 96 21.47 14.20 -14.90
N LEU A 97 22.27 15.26 -15.06
CA LEU A 97 22.54 15.83 -16.38
C LEU A 97 23.36 14.86 -17.23
N LEU A 98 24.36 14.20 -16.65
CA LEU A 98 25.21 13.27 -17.37
C LEU A 98 24.46 12.00 -17.76
N THR A 99 23.66 11.44 -16.85
CA THR A 99 22.84 10.25 -17.12
C THR A 99 21.72 10.53 -18.12
N ALA A 100 21.15 11.74 -18.11
CA ALA A 100 20.20 12.19 -19.12
C ALA A 100 20.84 12.34 -20.50
N CYS A 101 22.04 12.91 -20.59
CA CYS A 101 22.77 13.08 -21.84
C CYS A 101 23.19 11.73 -22.46
N SER A 102 23.64 10.78 -21.64
CA SER A 102 23.99 9.43 -22.10
C SER A 102 22.77 8.54 -22.37
N GLY A 103 21.59 8.91 -21.85
CA GLY A 103 20.38 8.09 -21.89
C GLY A 103 20.36 6.95 -20.87
N ALA A 104 21.37 6.85 -19.99
CA ALA A 104 21.45 5.81 -18.98
C ALA A 104 20.25 5.83 -18.00
N ASP A 105 19.62 6.99 -17.80
CA ASP A 105 18.48 7.12 -16.90
C ASP A 105 17.10 6.89 -17.56
N ARG A 106 17.00 6.64 -18.87
CA ARG A 106 15.69 6.58 -19.57
C ARG A 106 14.71 5.61 -18.92
N GLY A 107 15.14 4.39 -18.62
CA GLY A 107 14.30 3.35 -18.00
C GLY A 107 13.85 3.65 -16.56
N CYS A 108 14.42 4.67 -15.91
CA CYS A 108 14.14 5.02 -14.52
C CYS A 108 13.79 6.50 -14.30
N ARG A 109 13.77 7.31 -15.36
CA ARG A 109 13.36 8.73 -15.34
C ARG A 109 11.96 8.93 -15.90
N GLU A 110 11.59 8.17 -16.94
CA GLU A 110 10.34 8.40 -17.66
C GLU A 110 9.18 7.64 -16.99
N PRO A 111 7.97 8.23 -16.96
CA PRO A 111 6.81 7.56 -16.36
C PRO A 111 6.50 6.23 -17.03
N LEU A 112 6.14 5.23 -16.22
CA LEU A 112 5.66 3.94 -16.69
C LEU A 112 4.24 4.06 -17.28
N PRO A 113 3.93 3.29 -18.34
CA PRO A 113 2.57 3.21 -18.85
C PRO A 113 1.64 2.52 -17.83
N ALA A 114 0.35 2.84 -17.84
CA ALA A 114 -0.62 2.08 -17.06
C ALA A 114 -0.68 0.61 -17.56
N LEU A 115 -0.80 -0.35 -16.63
CA LEU A 115 -0.91 -1.77 -16.94
C LEU A 115 -2.36 -2.24 -17.12
N THR A 116 -3.33 -1.53 -16.54
CA THR A 116 -4.73 -1.95 -16.55
C THR A 116 -5.58 -1.02 -17.43
N SER A 117 -6.35 -1.63 -18.33
CA SER A 117 -7.45 -0.97 -19.05
C SER A 117 -8.82 -1.60 -18.74
N THR A 118 -8.86 -2.85 -18.28
CA THR A 118 -10.09 -3.59 -17.92
C THR A 118 -10.24 -3.73 -16.41
N GLY A 119 -11.46 -3.51 -15.91
CA GLY A 119 -11.75 -3.50 -14.49
C GLY A 119 -11.61 -4.87 -13.80
N TRP A 120 -11.82 -4.90 -12.48
CA TRP A 120 -11.96 -6.16 -11.74
C TRP A 120 -13.36 -6.77 -11.91
N LYS A 121 -14.36 -5.97 -12.33
CA LYS A 121 -15.77 -6.37 -12.36
C LYS A 121 -16.18 -7.09 -13.65
N ASP A 122 -15.49 -6.84 -14.75
CA ASP A 122 -15.86 -7.38 -16.06
C ASP A 122 -15.04 -8.66 -16.33
N GLY A 123 -15.73 -9.80 -16.50
CA GLY A 123 -15.13 -11.10 -16.88
C GLY A 123 -15.07 -12.17 -15.77
N GLU A 124 -14.64 -13.38 -16.17
CA GLU A 124 -14.39 -14.51 -15.26
C GLU A 124 -13.23 -14.23 -14.27
N PRO A 125 -13.20 -14.90 -13.11
CA PRO A 125 -12.06 -14.86 -12.21
C PRO A 125 -10.75 -15.15 -12.97
N ARG A 126 -9.74 -14.30 -12.75
CA ARG A 126 -8.44 -14.42 -13.44
C ARG A 126 -7.43 -15.24 -12.64
N THR A 127 -7.79 -15.60 -11.41
CA THR A 127 -6.95 -16.30 -10.45
C THR A 127 -7.71 -17.44 -9.79
N ALA A 128 -7.02 -18.27 -9.03
CA ALA A 128 -7.64 -19.31 -8.18
C ALA A 128 -8.09 -18.78 -6.80
N SER A 129 -8.15 -17.46 -6.63
CA SER A 129 -8.57 -16.81 -5.39
C SER A 129 -10.08 -16.98 -5.13
N ALA A 130 -10.43 -17.54 -3.99
CA ALA A 130 -11.82 -17.57 -3.53
C ALA A 130 -12.32 -16.17 -3.16
N LEU A 131 -11.43 -15.28 -2.72
CA LEU A 131 -11.74 -13.87 -2.45
C LEU A 131 -12.12 -13.12 -3.74
N GLU A 132 -11.39 -13.35 -4.85
CA GLU A 132 -11.74 -12.78 -6.15
C GLU A 132 -13.14 -13.23 -6.59
N ALA A 133 -13.40 -14.54 -6.54
CA ALA A 133 -14.69 -15.10 -6.91
C ALA A 133 -15.82 -14.54 -6.03
N ALA A 134 -15.59 -14.44 -4.71
CA ALA A 134 -16.52 -13.86 -3.77
C ALA A 134 -16.88 -12.41 -4.12
N LEU A 135 -15.88 -11.57 -4.35
CA LEU A 135 -16.09 -10.18 -4.74
C LEU A 135 -16.87 -10.10 -6.06
N ARG A 136 -16.51 -10.92 -7.06
CA ARG A 136 -17.11 -10.86 -8.41
C ARG A 136 -18.57 -11.27 -8.41
N SER A 137 -18.96 -12.17 -7.51
CA SER A 137 -20.36 -12.58 -7.34
C SER A 137 -21.29 -11.44 -6.91
N GLY A 138 -20.76 -10.30 -6.46
CA GLY A 138 -21.55 -9.18 -5.95
C GLY A 138 -22.12 -9.40 -4.55
N ARG A 139 -21.82 -10.54 -3.91
CA ARG A 139 -22.21 -10.77 -2.51
C ARG A 139 -21.42 -9.86 -1.57
N PHE A 140 -21.97 -9.65 -0.37
CA PHE A 140 -21.27 -8.91 0.67
C PHE A 140 -20.11 -9.77 1.21
N VAL A 141 -18.87 -9.27 1.05
CA VAL A 141 -17.65 -9.97 1.45
C VAL A 141 -17.18 -9.48 2.81
N VAL A 142 -16.82 -10.40 3.68
CA VAL A 142 -16.30 -10.12 5.02
C VAL A 142 -14.94 -10.77 5.19
N THR A 143 -13.92 -9.97 5.45
CA THR A 143 -12.57 -10.44 5.75
C THR A 143 -12.18 -10.09 7.17
N THR A 144 -11.23 -10.82 7.75
CA THR A 144 -10.61 -10.47 9.03
C THR A 144 -9.09 -10.43 8.89
N GLU A 145 -8.40 -10.07 9.97
CA GLU A 145 -6.96 -9.99 10.04
C GLU A 145 -6.44 -10.80 11.22
N LEU A 146 -5.41 -11.61 10.97
CA LEU A 146 -4.69 -12.39 11.95
C LEU A 146 -3.25 -11.88 12.04
N ARG A 147 -2.83 -11.59 13.28
CA ARG A 147 -1.50 -11.06 13.55
C ARG A 147 -0.44 -12.15 13.45
N ALA A 148 0.58 -11.92 12.62
CA ALA A 148 1.76 -12.77 12.56
C ALA A 148 2.48 -12.83 13.94
N PRO A 149 2.87 -14.02 14.40
CA PRO A 149 3.47 -14.18 15.72
C PRO A 149 4.89 -13.59 15.78
N ARG A 150 5.30 -13.21 16.99
CA ARG A 150 6.67 -12.75 17.30
C ARG A 150 7.53 -13.92 17.77
N GLY A 151 7.66 -14.93 16.93
CA GLY A 151 8.36 -16.17 17.20
C GLY A 151 7.99 -17.23 16.18
N ALA A 152 8.71 -18.35 16.13
CA ALA A 152 8.51 -19.38 15.12
C ALA A 152 7.25 -20.25 15.32
N ASP A 153 6.61 -20.16 16.49
CA ASP A 153 5.45 -21.00 16.82
C ASP A 153 4.16 -20.52 16.14
N LEU A 154 3.57 -21.40 15.33
CA LEU A 154 2.30 -21.22 14.62
C LEU A 154 1.09 -21.79 15.38
N ALA A 155 1.26 -22.37 16.57
CA ALA A 155 0.15 -22.98 17.31
C ALA A 155 -0.98 -21.97 17.60
N ARG A 156 -0.63 -20.71 17.89
CA ARG A 156 -1.63 -19.64 18.04
C ARG A 156 -2.36 -19.35 16.73
N VAL A 157 -1.63 -19.30 15.61
CA VAL A 157 -2.21 -19.07 14.28
C VAL A 157 -3.22 -20.17 13.97
N ARG A 158 -2.88 -21.45 14.20
CA ARG A 158 -3.79 -22.58 13.97
C ARG A 158 -5.07 -22.48 14.79
N ARG A 159 -4.95 -22.25 16.11
CA ARG A 159 -6.13 -22.11 16.99
C ARG A 159 -7.04 -20.96 16.57
N GLU A 160 -6.47 -19.81 16.22
CA GLU A 160 -7.26 -18.66 15.75
C GLU A 160 -7.89 -18.95 14.38
N ALA A 161 -7.16 -19.60 13.46
CA ALA A 161 -7.67 -19.99 12.16
C ALA A 161 -8.84 -20.99 12.26
N GLU A 162 -8.74 -22.00 13.11
CA GLU A 162 -9.84 -22.95 13.41
C GLU A 162 -11.10 -22.23 13.90
N ALA A 163 -10.95 -21.27 14.81
CA ALA A 163 -12.09 -20.51 15.33
C ALA A 163 -12.76 -19.62 14.27
N LEU A 164 -11.99 -19.17 13.28
CA LEU A 164 -12.41 -18.26 12.22
C LEU A 164 -12.84 -18.98 10.94
N HIS A 165 -12.53 -20.27 10.80
CA HIS A 165 -12.83 -21.07 9.60
C HIS A 165 -14.34 -21.03 9.27
N GLY A 166 -14.67 -20.77 8.00
CA GLY A 166 -16.05 -20.66 7.52
C GLY A 166 -16.82 -19.42 7.98
N ARG A 167 -16.21 -18.49 8.75
CA ARG A 167 -16.87 -17.24 9.21
C ARG A 167 -16.48 -16.02 8.39
N PHE A 168 -15.36 -16.08 7.68
CA PHE A 168 -14.80 -15.00 6.87
C PHE A 168 -14.43 -15.55 5.50
N ASP A 169 -14.57 -14.72 4.47
CA ASP A 169 -14.25 -15.06 3.09
C ASP A 169 -12.74 -15.12 2.83
N ALA A 170 -11.97 -14.36 3.59
CA ALA A 170 -10.52 -14.42 3.62
C ALA A 170 -9.95 -13.86 4.92
N ILE A 171 -8.74 -14.31 5.27
CA ILE A 171 -7.99 -13.84 6.44
C ILE A 171 -6.67 -13.22 5.99
N ASN A 172 -6.45 -11.96 6.39
CA ASN A 172 -5.18 -11.28 6.17
C ASN A 172 -4.14 -11.78 7.17
N ALA A 173 -3.00 -12.24 6.67
CA ALA A 173 -1.82 -12.49 7.48
C ALA A 173 -1.00 -11.20 7.57
N THR A 174 -0.84 -10.60 8.75
CA THR A 174 -0.18 -9.29 8.83
C THR A 174 1.32 -9.34 8.57
N ALA A 175 1.88 -8.29 7.96
CA ALA A 175 3.33 -8.13 7.82
C ALA A 175 3.89 -7.05 8.75
N TYR A 176 4.79 -7.44 9.66
CA TYR A 176 5.66 -6.55 10.43
C TYR A 176 4.96 -5.33 11.06
N LEU A 177 3.85 -5.53 11.77
CA LEU A 177 3.04 -4.44 12.33
C LEU A 177 3.87 -3.40 13.12
N GLY A 178 3.72 -2.12 12.77
CA GLY A 178 4.52 -1.04 13.34
C GLY A 178 6.01 -1.10 12.97
N GLY A 179 6.36 -1.82 11.90
CA GLY A 179 7.73 -2.11 11.46
C GLY A 179 8.49 -3.08 12.38
N ASN A 180 7.80 -3.82 13.25
CA ASN A 180 8.43 -4.71 14.21
C ASN A 180 8.66 -6.11 13.63
N PRO A 181 9.76 -6.81 14.01
CA PRO A 181 9.98 -8.19 13.59
C PRO A 181 8.85 -9.13 14.02
N SER A 182 8.45 -10.00 13.10
CA SER A 182 7.50 -11.10 13.28
C SER A 182 7.86 -12.19 12.28
N LEU A 183 7.15 -13.33 12.31
CA LEU A 183 7.17 -14.22 11.16
C LEU A 183 6.75 -13.45 9.89
N PRO A 184 7.39 -13.73 8.74
CA PRO A 184 6.94 -13.22 7.46
C PRO A 184 5.49 -13.61 7.18
N SER A 185 4.72 -12.67 6.63
CA SER A 185 3.31 -12.90 6.33
C SER A 185 3.09 -14.09 5.39
N GLY A 186 3.95 -14.31 4.39
CA GLY A 186 3.81 -15.45 3.49
C GLY A 186 3.93 -16.81 4.17
N VAL A 187 4.71 -16.93 5.25
CA VAL A 187 4.75 -18.16 6.06
C VAL A 187 3.41 -18.41 6.73
N VAL A 188 2.85 -17.36 7.36
CA VAL A 188 1.53 -17.44 8.03
C VAL A 188 0.42 -17.70 7.01
N ALA A 189 0.45 -17.04 5.85
CA ALA A 189 -0.54 -17.22 4.80
C ALA A 189 -0.54 -18.65 4.23
N ARG A 190 0.64 -19.26 4.05
CA ARG A 190 0.76 -20.66 3.62
C ARG A 190 0.24 -21.64 4.66
N GLU A 191 0.46 -21.37 5.94
CA GLU A 191 -0.13 -22.16 7.03
C GLU A 191 -1.67 -22.09 7.00
N LEU A 192 -2.23 -20.89 6.84
CA LEU A 192 -3.68 -20.70 6.69
C LEU A 192 -4.22 -21.46 5.47
N GLN A 193 -3.53 -21.38 4.33
CA GLN A 193 -3.91 -22.09 3.11
C GLN A 193 -3.89 -23.61 3.29
N ALA A 194 -2.88 -24.14 3.99
CA ALA A 194 -2.79 -25.57 4.30
C ALA A 194 -3.93 -26.06 5.21
N MET A 195 -4.52 -25.16 6.01
CA MET A 195 -5.71 -25.43 6.83
C MET A 195 -7.03 -25.22 6.06
N GLY A 196 -6.98 -24.95 4.75
CA GLY A 196 -8.17 -24.67 3.94
C GLY A 196 -8.79 -23.30 4.22
N VAL A 197 -8.05 -22.37 4.80
CA VAL A 197 -8.49 -20.98 5.03
C VAL A 197 -7.92 -20.10 3.92
N GLU A 198 -8.81 -19.40 3.20
CA GLU A 198 -8.39 -18.45 2.17
C GLU A 198 -7.56 -17.31 2.80
N ALA A 199 -6.31 -17.19 2.36
CA ALA A 199 -5.35 -16.26 2.96
C ALA A 199 -5.04 -15.06 2.06
N VAL A 200 -4.85 -13.89 2.67
CA VAL A 200 -4.26 -12.70 2.04
C VAL A 200 -2.90 -12.43 2.66
N ALA A 201 -1.84 -12.64 1.89
CA ALA A 201 -0.47 -12.34 2.31
C ALA A 201 -0.19 -10.84 2.16
N GLN A 202 0.15 -10.17 3.25
CA GLN A 202 0.60 -8.78 3.23
C GLN A 202 2.11 -8.72 2.96
N VAL A 203 2.55 -7.84 2.06
CA VAL A 203 3.99 -7.62 1.82
C VAL A 203 4.28 -6.14 1.90
N THR A 204 5.32 -5.77 2.65
CA THR A 204 5.69 -4.36 2.89
C THR A 204 6.93 -3.97 2.11
N ALA A 205 6.86 -2.85 1.40
CA ALA A 205 7.99 -2.28 0.66
C ALA A 205 9.13 -1.81 1.58
N ARG A 206 8.82 -1.48 2.85
CA ARG A 206 9.80 -1.09 3.88
C ARG A 206 10.91 -2.11 4.06
N ASP A 207 10.61 -3.40 3.97
CA ASP A 207 11.53 -4.48 4.34
C ASP A 207 11.83 -5.42 3.15
N THR A 208 11.42 -5.04 1.94
CA THR A 208 11.44 -5.89 0.74
C THR A 208 12.20 -5.19 -0.40
N THR A 209 13.14 -5.90 -1.05
CA THR A 209 13.76 -5.49 -2.32
C THR A 209 12.95 -6.01 -3.51
N ARG A 210 13.23 -5.54 -4.73
CA ARG A 210 12.66 -6.13 -5.96
C ARG A 210 12.89 -7.64 -6.03
N THR A 211 14.09 -8.09 -5.68
CA THR A 211 14.44 -9.52 -5.66
C THR A 211 13.61 -10.30 -4.66
N THR A 212 13.48 -9.82 -3.42
CA THR A 212 12.73 -10.56 -2.39
C THR A 212 11.23 -10.53 -2.65
N LEU A 213 10.70 -9.51 -3.35
CA LEU A 213 9.32 -9.50 -3.82
C LEU A 213 9.06 -10.63 -4.82
N ILE A 214 9.94 -10.82 -5.82
CA ILE A 214 9.79 -11.91 -6.79
C ILE A 214 9.88 -13.28 -6.09
N GLY A 215 10.85 -13.45 -5.19
CA GLY A 215 10.97 -14.67 -4.38
C GLY A 215 9.72 -14.96 -3.55
N GLU A 216 9.14 -13.94 -2.91
CA GLU A 216 7.90 -14.06 -2.14
C GLU A 216 6.72 -14.45 -3.03
N LEU A 217 6.58 -13.85 -4.22
CA LEU A 217 5.54 -14.22 -5.19
C LEU A 217 5.63 -15.70 -5.60
N PHE A 218 6.83 -16.22 -5.83
CA PHE A 218 7.03 -17.64 -6.11
C PHE A 218 6.72 -18.53 -4.91
N ALA A 219 7.13 -18.13 -3.70
CA ALA A 219 6.87 -18.87 -2.48
C ALA A 219 5.35 -18.95 -2.16
N LEU A 220 4.63 -17.85 -2.38
CA LEU A 220 3.17 -17.80 -2.23
C LEU A 220 2.49 -18.69 -3.26
N ALA A 221 2.87 -18.59 -4.53
CA ALA A 221 2.32 -19.43 -5.59
C ALA A 221 2.56 -20.93 -5.32
N HIS A 222 3.77 -21.31 -4.89
CA HIS A 222 4.10 -22.67 -4.51
C HIS A 222 3.26 -23.18 -3.34
N GLY A 223 2.96 -22.31 -2.36
CA GLY A 223 2.12 -22.64 -1.22
C GLY A 223 0.61 -22.48 -1.46
N GLY A 224 0.17 -22.28 -2.71
CA GLY A 224 -1.24 -22.13 -3.05
C GLY A 224 -1.90 -20.84 -2.54
N VAL A 225 -1.12 -19.83 -2.15
CA VAL A 225 -1.66 -18.55 -1.70
C VAL A 225 -1.93 -17.66 -2.91
N HIS A 226 -3.20 -17.31 -3.10
CA HIS A 226 -3.66 -16.63 -4.30
C HIS A 226 -3.92 -15.13 -4.11
N ASN A 227 -3.77 -14.57 -2.91
CA ASN A 227 -4.01 -13.15 -2.66
C ASN A 227 -2.79 -12.46 -2.06
N LEU A 228 -2.46 -11.29 -2.62
CA LEU A 228 -1.33 -10.47 -2.19
C LEU A 228 -1.81 -9.05 -1.88
N LEU A 229 -1.48 -8.51 -0.70
CA LEU A 229 -1.73 -7.12 -0.35
C LEU A 229 -0.41 -6.34 -0.30
N CYS A 230 -0.20 -5.46 -1.29
CA CYS A 230 0.99 -4.62 -1.39
C CYS A 230 0.88 -3.38 -0.50
N LEU A 231 1.78 -3.28 0.49
CA LEU A 231 1.82 -2.23 1.48
C LEU A 231 3.13 -1.44 1.38
N THR A 232 3.09 -0.13 1.68
CA THR A 232 4.33 0.64 1.82
C THR A 232 5.07 0.21 3.10
N GLY A 233 4.34 -0.13 4.16
CA GLY A 233 4.89 -0.49 5.48
C GLY A 233 4.97 0.70 6.43
N ASP A 234 4.85 0.40 7.73
CA ASP A 234 4.83 1.37 8.82
C ASP A 234 6.23 1.88 9.13
N TRP A 235 6.35 3.16 9.47
CA TRP A 235 7.62 3.65 10.01
C TRP A 235 7.86 3.11 11.43
N ARG A 236 8.91 2.32 11.63
CA ARG A 236 9.26 1.81 12.95
C ARG A 236 9.66 2.95 13.88
N THR A 237 9.00 3.03 15.01
CA THR A 237 9.39 3.89 16.14
C THR A 237 10.19 3.07 17.15
N GLY A 238 11.25 3.63 17.74
CA GLY A 238 12.10 2.96 18.72
C GLY A 238 13.59 2.86 18.33
N ARG A 239 14.41 2.39 19.28
CA ARG A 239 15.88 2.25 19.13
C ARG A 239 16.32 0.78 19.28
N PRO A 240 17.42 0.35 18.62
CA PRO A 240 18.14 1.08 17.56
C PRO A 240 17.25 1.23 16.32
N MET A 241 17.48 2.26 15.50
CA MET A 241 16.72 2.44 14.25
C MET A 241 17.19 1.43 13.21
N VAL A 242 16.26 0.67 12.64
CA VAL A 242 16.57 -0.31 11.57
C VAL A 242 16.50 0.43 10.23
N LYS A 243 17.53 0.27 9.39
CA LYS A 243 17.56 0.84 8.03
C LYS A 243 16.43 0.20 7.20
N PRO A 244 15.44 0.99 6.73
CA PRO A 244 14.44 0.47 5.82
C PRO A 244 15.00 0.36 4.39
N VAL A 245 14.42 -0.54 3.60
CA VAL A 245 14.78 -0.85 2.22
C VAL A 245 14.13 0.15 1.26
N TYR A 246 12.79 0.10 1.10
CA TYR A 246 12.04 0.95 0.15
C TYR A 246 12.62 0.98 -1.27
N ASP A 247 13.07 -0.17 -1.77
CA ASP A 247 13.53 -0.32 -3.17
C ASP A 247 12.35 -0.10 -4.13
N LEU A 248 11.17 -0.57 -3.73
CA LEU A 248 9.87 -0.25 -4.34
C LEU A 248 9.00 0.55 -3.36
N ASP A 249 7.96 1.18 -3.87
CA ASP A 249 6.79 1.57 -3.10
C ASP A 249 5.61 0.64 -3.42
N SER A 250 4.52 0.71 -2.66
CA SER A 250 3.37 -0.20 -2.85
C SER A 250 2.75 -0.14 -4.26
N SER A 251 2.85 0.98 -4.98
CA SER A 251 2.38 1.04 -6.37
C SER A 251 3.32 0.30 -7.31
N LEU A 252 4.63 0.41 -7.11
CA LEU A 252 5.59 -0.31 -7.94
C LEU A 252 5.64 -1.82 -7.62
N MET A 253 5.33 -2.22 -6.38
CA MET A 253 5.13 -3.64 -6.06
C MET A 253 3.94 -4.22 -6.83
N LEU A 254 2.82 -3.49 -6.91
CA LEU A 254 1.68 -3.88 -7.75
C LEU A 254 2.09 -3.97 -9.22
N TYR A 255 2.83 -2.97 -9.71
CA TYR A 255 3.29 -2.92 -11.09
C TYR A 255 4.15 -4.14 -11.44
N GLU A 256 5.13 -4.47 -10.60
CA GLU A 256 6.01 -5.63 -10.77
C GLU A 256 5.22 -6.93 -10.76
N ALA A 257 4.36 -7.14 -9.75
CA ALA A 257 3.57 -8.35 -9.60
C ALA A 257 2.57 -8.53 -10.76
N ARG A 258 1.93 -7.44 -11.20
CA ARG A 258 1.02 -7.44 -12.34
C ARG A 258 1.74 -7.73 -13.64
N HIS A 259 2.89 -7.11 -13.86
CA HIS A 259 3.70 -7.35 -15.06
C HIS A 259 4.15 -8.80 -15.15
N LEU A 260 4.65 -9.35 -14.04
CA LEU A 260 5.05 -10.75 -13.96
C LEU A 260 3.89 -11.67 -14.29
N ARG A 261 2.74 -11.47 -13.64
CA ARG A 261 1.54 -12.29 -13.83
C ARG A 261 1.06 -12.30 -15.28
N ASP A 262 0.94 -11.11 -15.88
CA ASP A 262 0.25 -10.96 -17.17
C ASP A 262 1.19 -11.20 -18.37
N ARG A 263 2.50 -10.98 -18.20
CA ARG A 263 3.49 -11.09 -19.28
C ARG A 263 4.48 -12.23 -19.10
N SER A 264 4.40 -12.97 -18.00
CA SER A 264 5.35 -14.05 -17.66
C SER A 264 6.81 -13.59 -17.72
N ARG A 265 7.06 -12.35 -17.29
CA ARG A 265 8.37 -11.71 -17.38
C ARG A 265 8.60 -10.80 -16.17
N ILE A 266 9.77 -10.88 -15.55
CA ILE A 266 10.15 -9.97 -14.47
C ILE A 266 10.36 -8.58 -15.06
N PHE A 267 9.71 -7.56 -14.51
CA PHE A 267 9.72 -6.23 -15.12
C PHE A 267 11.10 -5.56 -15.03
N HIS A 268 11.75 -5.66 -13.86
CA HIS A 268 13.01 -4.97 -13.62
C HIS A 268 14.25 -5.67 -14.20
N THR A 269 14.22 -6.99 -14.44
CA THR A 269 15.32 -7.72 -15.09
C THR A 269 15.06 -8.03 -16.55
N GLY A 270 13.79 -8.11 -16.97
CA GLY A 270 13.40 -8.54 -18.31
C GLY A 270 13.43 -10.06 -18.51
N GLU A 271 13.74 -10.83 -17.48
CA GLU A 271 13.83 -12.30 -17.55
C GLU A 271 12.46 -12.95 -17.66
N GLU A 272 12.32 -13.91 -18.56
CA GLU A 272 11.10 -14.70 -18.73
C GLU A 272 10.94 -15.76 -17.63
N VAL A 273 9.71 -16.05 -17.26
CA VAL A 273 9.35 -16.97 -16.18
C VAL A 273 8.34 -17.99 -16.69
N ALA A 274 8.74 -19.26 -16.76
CA ALA A 274 7.90 -20.32 -17.34
C ALA A 274 6.56 -20.51 -16.60
N GLN A 275 6.55 -20.38 -15.27
CA GLN A 275 5.35 -20.51 -14.44
C GLN A 275 5.17 -19.26 -13.60
N ALA A 276 4.60 -18.23 -14.22
CA ALA A 276 4.35 -16.96 -13.55
C ALA A 276 3.26 -17.10 -12.47
N PRO A 277 3.49 -16.58 -11.24
CA PRO A 277 2.47 -16.45 -10.21
C PRO A 277 1.24 -15.69 -10.71
N ARG A 278 0.05 -16.14 -10.29
CA ARG A 278 -1.22 -15.49 -10.60
C ARG A 278 -1.96 -14.99 -9.36
N PRO A 279 -1.38 -14.07 -8.57
CA PRO A 279 -2.04 -13.53 -7.40
C PRO A 279 -3.17 -12.56 -7.81
N PHE A 280 -4.23 -12.52 -7.00
CA PHE A 280 -5.21 -11.45 -6.95
C PHE A 280 -4.59 -10.27 -6.16
N LEU A 281 -4.51 -9.11 -6.82
CA LEU A 281 -3.63 -8.02 -6.37
C LEU A 281 -4.37 -6.98 -5.55
N GLY A 282 -3.93 -6.82 -4.32
CA GLY A 282 -4.52 -5.95 -3.31
C GLY A 282 -3.65 -4.77 -2.94
N CYS A 283 -4.28 -3.71 -2.45
CA CYS A 283 -3.58 -2.54 -1.94
C CYS A 283 -4.26 -1.92 -0.71
N ALA A 284 -3.54 -1.13 0.07
CA ALA A 284 -4.17 -0.32 1.13
C ALA A 284 -4.53 1.09 0.64
N ILE A 285 -5.63 1.68 1.13
CA ILE A 285 -6.00 3.07 0.87
C ILE A 285 -6.47 3.77 2.15
N ASN A 286 -6.16 5.05 2.32
CA ASN A 286 -6.69 5.83 3.44
C ASN A 286 -7.69 6.87 2.93
N PRO A 287 -9.01 6.63 3.00
CA PRO A 287 -10.02 7.57 2.51
C PRO A 287 -10.11 8.83 3.37
N LEU A 288 -9.52 8.83 4.58
CA LEU A 288 -9.53 9.96 5.51
C LEU A 288 -8.37 10.94 5.30
N SER A 289 -7.51 10.70 4.31
CA SER A 289 -6.46 11.63 3.92
C SER A 289 -7.05 12.90 3.29
N ASP A 290 -6.48 14.04 3.68
CA ASP A 290 -6.89 15.38 3.24
C ASP A 290 -5.76 16.04 2.42
N PRO A 291 -6.06 16.72 1.29
CA PRO A 291 -7.37 16.89 0.64
C PRO A 291 -7.96 15.61 0.04
N LEU A 292 -9.29 15.55 -0.11
CA LEU A 292 -10.07 14.37 -0.56
C LEU A 292 -9.62 13.83 -1.93
N ASP A 293 -9.13 14.68 -2.81
CA ASP A 293 -8.63 14.29 -4.13
C ASP A 293 -7.33 13.47 -4.05
N VAL A 294 -6.53 13.62 -2.98
CA VAL A 294 -5.29 12.85 -2.76
C VAL A 294 -5.52 11.35 -2.68
N PRO A 295 -6.39 10.81 -1.79
CA PRO A 295 -6.64 9.38 -1.73
C PRO A 295 -7.31 8.84 -3.01
N VAL A 296 -8.20 9.61 -3.65
CA VAL A 296 -8.82 9.18 -4.92
C VAL A 296 -7.77 9.03 -6.02
N ARG A 297 -6.88 10.01 -6.17
CA ARG A 297 -5.73 9.94 -7.08
C ARG A 297 -4.82 8.77 -6.74
N ARG A 298 -4.58 8.52 -5.45
CA ARG A 298 -3.74 7.41 -5.00
C ARG A 298 -4.34 6.06 -5.37
N LEU A 299 -5.66 5.90 -5.22
CA LEU A 299 -6.37 4.70 -5.67
C LEU A 299 -6.27 4.55 -7.21
N ARG A 300 -6.43 5.64 -7.97
CA ARG A 300 -6.24 5.62 -9.43
C ARG A 300 -4.87 5.14 -9.85
N VAL A 301 -3.80 5.68 -9.26
CA VAL A 301 -2.42 5.24 -9.54
C VAL A 301 -2.23 3.76 -9.21
N LYS A 302 -2.82 3.29 -8.10
CA LYS A 302 -2.75 1.87 -7.72
C LYS A 302 -3.53 0.97 -8.68
N ALA A 303 -4.69 1.41 -9.16
CA ALA A 303 -5.44 0.73 -10.20
C ALA A 303 -4.61 0.65 -11.50
N ASP A 304 -4.01 1.77 -11.93
CA ASP A 304 -3.15 1.85 -13.12
C ASP A 304 -1.92 0.92 -13.00
N CYS A 305 -1.43 0.70 -11.77
CA CYS A 305 -0.34 -0.26 -11.50
C CYS A 305 -0.78 -1.73 -11.42
N GLY A 306 -2.07 -2.04 -11.41
CA GLY A 306 -2.54 -3.44 -11.36
C GLY A 306 -3.36 -3.85 -10.15
N ALA A 307 -3.69 -2.96 -9.21
CA ALA A 307 -4.58 -3.31 -8.10
C ALA A 307 -5.96 -3.73 -8.61
N GLU A 308 -6.52 -4.75 -7.96
CA GLU A 308 -7.84 -5.31 -8.24
C GLU A 308 -8.74 -5.26 -7.00
N PHE A 309 -8.17 -5.22 -5.79
CA PHE A 309 -8.89 -4.84 -4.58
C PHE A 309 -8.10 -3.85 -3.72
N ALA A 310 -8.81 -3.15 -2.85
CA ALA A 310 -8.28 -2.19 -1.91
C ALA A 310 -8.91 -2.42 -0.53
N GLN A 311 -8.10 -2.39 0.52
CA GLN A 311 -8.56 -2.36 1.90
C GLN A 311 -8.34 -0.95 2.46
N THR A 312 -9.38 -0.37 3.05
CA THR A 312 -9.24 0.95 3.67
C THR A 312 -8.47 0.84 4.98
N GLN A 313 -7.84 1.94 5.39
CA GLN A 313 -7.45 2.15 6.78
C GLN A 313 -8.69 2.07 7.68
N VAL A 314 -8.47 1.82 8.98
CA VAL A 314 -9.53 1.76 10.01
C VAL A 314 -10.45 2.98 9.94
N LEU A 315 -11.74 2.72 9.84
CA LEU A 315 -12.82 3.71 9.81
C LEU A 315 -13.62 3.68 11.09
N THR A 316 -13.75 4.83 11.74
CA THR A 316 -14.62 5.02 12.91
C THR A 316 -15.83 5.91 12.59
N GLU A 317 -15.95 6.33 11.33
CA GLU A 317 -17.05 7.11 10.76
C GLU A 317 -17.15 6.83 9.26
N THR A 318 -18.32 7.11 8.67
CA THR A 318 -18.67 6.78 7.29
C THR A 318 -18.92 7.99 6.41
N VAL A 319 -18.92 9.20 6.96
CA VAL A 319 -19.16 10.45 6.23
C VAL A 319 -18.05 10.71 5.21
N ARG A 320 -16.79 10.62 5.64
CA ARG A 320 -15.65 10.78 4.71
C ARG A 320 -15.48 9.58 3.79
N LEU A 321 -15.90 8.38 4.22
CA LEU A 321 -15.98 7.23 3.34
C LEU A 321 -16.95 7.49 2.19
N ALA A 322 -18.15 7.99 2.46
CA ALA A 322 -19.15 8.30 1.44
C ALA A 322 -18.64 9.36 0.45
N ALA A 323 -18.00 10.43 0.94
CA ALA A 323 -17.39 11.45 0.09
C ALA A 323 -16.27 10.86 -0.80
N PHE A 324 -15.42 9.99 -0.24
CA PHE A 324 -14.38 9.28 -0.99
C PHE A 324 -14.99 8.36 -2.06
N MET A 325 -16.02 7.60 -1.71
CA MET A 325 -16.69 6.68 -2.64
C MET A 325 -17.39 7.43 -3.79
N ALA A 326 -18.01 8.58 -3.51
CA ALA A 326 -18.59 9.45 -4.54
C ALA A 326 -17.50 9.96 -5.52
N ALA A 327 -16.40 10.48 -5.00
CA ALA A 327 -15.29 10.98 -5.81
C ALA A 327 -14.57 9.86 -6.58
N ALA A 328 -14.44 8.66 -5.99
CA ALA A 328 -13.89 7.48 -6.65
C ALA A 328 -14.80 6.96 -7.76
N SER A 329 -16.13 6.98 -7.54
CA SER A 329 -17.13 6.59 -8.55
C SER A 329 -17.13 7.54 -9.74
N ALA A 330 -16.94 8.84 -9.53
CA ALA A 330 -16.75 9.82 -10.61
C ALA A 330 -15.51 9.56 -11.47
N GLN A 331 -14.62 8.66 -11.04
CA GLN A 331 -13.42 8.22 -11.76
C GLN A 331 -13.48 6.74 -12.18
N ASP A 332 -14.66 6.12 -12.06
CA ASP A 332 -14.93 4.70 -12.35
C ASP A 332 -14.04 3.71 -11.57
N LEU A 333 -13.47 4.15 -10.44
CA LEU A 333 -12.53 3.34 -9.68
C LEU A 333 -13.17 2.09 -9.05
N PRO A 334 -14.41 2.11 -8.53
CA PRO A 334 -15.05 0.90 -8.00
C PRO A 334 -15.28 -0.20 -9.04
N ARG A 335 -15.28 0.10 -10.35
CA ARG A 335 -15.27 -0.94 -11.41
C ARG A 335 -13.89 -1.52 -11.65
N ARG A 336 -12.83 -0.76 -11.33
CA ARG A 336 -11.43 -1.13 -11.52
C ARG A 336 -10.79 -1.80 -10.31
N VAL A 337 -11.20 -1.41 -9.11
CA VAL A 337 -10.71 -1.94 -7.84
C VAL A 337 -11.88 -2.15 -6.87
N ALA A 338 -12.06 -3.37 -6.36
CA ALA A 338 -13.02 -3.64 -5.29
C ALA A 338 -12.57 -2.96 -3.99
N ILE A 339 -13.48 -2.37 -3.21
CA ILE A 339 -13.12 -1.62 -1.99
C ILE A 339 -13.71 -2.34 -0.78
N LEU A 340 -12.84 -2.74 0.15
CA LEU A 340 -13.16 -3.36 1.43
C LEU A 340 -12.94 -2.35 2.56
N ALA A 341 -14.01 -2.00 3.27
CA ALA A 341 -13.95 -1.07 4.39
C ALA A 341 -13.37 -1.73 5.66
N GLY A 342 -12.30 -1.17 6.20
CA GLY A 342 -11.68 -1.61 7.45
C GLY A 342 -12.44 -1.08 8.66
N ILE A 343 -13.20 -1.93 9.35
CA ILE A 343 -14.04 -1.55 10.50
C ILE A 343 -13.50 -2.19 11.78
N PRO A 344 -13.18 -1.42 12.83
CA PRO A 344 -12.62 -1.95 14.06
C PRO A 344 -13.71 -2.49 14.98
N VAL A 345 -13.44 -3.62 15.64
CA VAL A 345 -14.24 -4.10 16.77
C VAL A 345 -13.49 -3.78 18.07
N VAL A 346 -13.91 -2.72 18.76
CA VAL A 346 -13.20 -2.21 19.95
C VAL A 346 -13.83 -2.79 21.21
N THR A 347 -13.13 -3.74 21.84
CA THR A 347 -13.63 -4.47 23.03
C THR A 347 -12.96 -4.06 24.34
N SER A 348 -12.01 -3.12 24.30
CA SER A 348 -11.32 -2.61 25.48
C SER A 348 -10.86 -1.16 25.28
N LEU A 349 -10.74 -0.39 26.37
CA LEU A 349 -10.21 0.98 26.31
C LEU A 349 -8.76 1.01 25.81
N LYS A 350 -7.97 -0.03 26.15
CA LYS A 350 -6.62 -0.21 25.62
C LYS A 350 -6.60 -0.35 24.10
N ALA A 351 -7.60 -1.02 23.52
CA ALA A 351 -7.75 -1.12 22.07
C ALA A 351 -8.15 0.24 21.46
N LEU A 352 -9.06 0.98 22.09
CA LEU A 352 -9.43 2.33 21.67
C LEU A 352 -8.22 3.27 21.67
N ASP A 353 -7.44 3.29 22.75
CA ASP A 353 -6.23 4.09 22.87
C ASP A 353 -5.15 3.65 21.89
N HIS A 354 -5.13 2.37 21.51
CA HIS A 354 -4.23 1.89 20.47
C HIS A 354 -4.58 2.47 19.11
N LEU A 355 -5.86 2.59 18.75
CA LEU A 355 -6.28 3.17 17.46
C LEU A 355 -5.74 4.59 17.29
N HIS A 356 -5.77 5.41 18.33
CA HIS A 356 -5.20 6.77 18.31
C HIS A 356 -3.69 6.82 18.02
N ARG A 357 -2.96 5.72 18.27
CA ARG A 357 -1.52 5.61 18.03
C ARG A 357 -1.18 5.05 16.65
N ILE A 358 -2.14 4.54 15.89
CA ILE A 358 -1.90 3.98 14.55
C ILE A 358 -1.77 5.13 13.57
N ALA A 359 -0.67 5.15 12.82
CA ALA A 359 -0.39 6.22 11.89
C ALA A 359 -1.44 6.27 10.75
N GLY A 360 -2.00 7.45 10.52
CA GLY A 360 -3.04 7.66 9.49
C GLY A 360 -4.46 7.29 9.93
N VAL A 361 -4.68 6.77 11.15
CA VAL A 361 -6.02 6.55 11.69
C VAL A 361 -6.51 7.83 12.36
N ALA A 362 -7.63 8.35 11.88
CA ALA A 362 -8.35 9.45 12.53
C ALA A 362 -9.56 8.86 13.27
N VAL A 363 -9.50 8.83 14.60
CA VAL A 363 -10.59 8.35 15.43
C VAL A 363 -11.63 9.46 15.61
N ASP A 364 -12.87 9.17 15.25
CA ASP A 364 -14.01 10.05 15.43
C ASP A 364 -14.27 10.30 16.94
N PRO A 365 -14.36 11.57 17.38
CA PRO A 365 -14.63 11.88 18.78
C PRO A 365 -15.95 11.29 19.28
N GLY A 366 -17.00 11.27 18.44
CA GLY A 366 -18.29 10.71 18.78
C GLY A 366 -18.24 9.20 19.02
N PHE A 367 -17.56 8.47 18.14
CA PHE A 367 -17.26 7.04 18.29
C PHE A 367 -16.53 6.74 19.61
N ALA A 368 -15.46 7.50 19.91
CA ALA A 368 -14.71 7.31 21.14
C ALA A 368 -15.53 7.64 22.39
N ALA A 369 -16.34 8.70 22.35
CA ALA A 369 -17.21 9.11 23.46
C ALA A 369 -18.27 8.04 23.78
N ARG A 370 -18.94 7.49 22.75
CA ARG A 370 -19.93 6.42 22.94
C ARG A 370 -19.33 5.17 23.57
N LEU A 371 -18.13 4.77 23.15
CA LEU A 371 -17.44 3.62 23.76
C LEU A 371 -17.02 3.90 25.21
N ARG A 372 -16.49 5.08 25.52
CA ARG A 372 -16.08 5.43 26.89
C ARG A 372 -17.25 5.54 27.87
N ALA A 373 -18.43 5.91 27.38
CA ALA A 373 -19.65 6.01 28.20
C ALA A 373 -20.40 4.68 28.37
N ALA A 374 -19.99 3.62 27.66
CA ALA A 374 -20.68 2.33 27.70
C ALA A 374 -20.45 1.58 29.01
N SER A 375 -21.53 1.08 29.61
CA SER A 375 -21.47 0.18 30.78
C SER A 375 -20.90 -1.20 30.41
N ASP A 376 -21.27 -1.72 29.24
CA ASP A 376 -20.66 -2.90 28.61
C ASP A 376 -19.93 -2.49 27.33
N LEU A 377 -18.62 -2.30 27.46
CA LEU A 377 -17.75 -1.89 26.36
C LEU A 377 -17.68 -2.93 25.25
N ARG A 378 -17.80 -4.22 25.56
CA ARG A 378 -17.72 -5.29 24.56
C ARG A 378 -18.97 -5.29 23.69
N ALA A 379 -20.14 -5.22 24.31
CA ALA A 379 -21.41 -5.12 23.60
C ALA A 379 -21.48 -3.82 22.76
N ALA A 380 -21.07 -2.68 23.33
CA ALA A 380 -21.02 -1.41 22.61
C ALA A 380 -20.06 -1.44 21.42
N GLY A 381 -18.88 -2.05 21.57
CA GLY A 381 -17.92 -2.24 20.48
C GLY A 381 -18.47 -3.03 19.30
N VAL A 382 -19.19 -4.12 19.58
CA VAL A 382 -19.86 -4.93 18.53
C VAL A 382 -21.01 -4.15 17.89
N ALA A 383 -21.79 -3.41 18.67
CA ALA A 383 -22.89 -2.60 18.18
C ALA A 383 -22.40 -1.47 17.25
N GLU A 384 -21.33 -0.77 17.62
CA GLU A 384 -20.71 0.27 16.79
C GLU A 384 -20.12 -0.30 15.49
N ALA A 385 -19.41 -1.42 15.55
CA ALA A 385 -18.91 -2.09 14.36
C ALA A 385 -20.05 -2.50 13.42
N SER A 386 -21.14 -3.05 13.98
CA SER A 386 -22.33 -3.43 13.21
C SER A 386 -23.03 -2.22 12.57
N ARG A 387 -23.08 -1.08 13.28
CA ARG A 387 -23.61 0.19 12.74
C ARG A 387 -22.75 0.68 11.56
N LEU A 388 -21.43 0.76 11.75
CA LEU A 388 -20.49 1.17 10.70
C LEU A 388 -20.57 0.24 9.48
N CYS A 389 -20.73 -1.07 9.68
CA CYS A 389 -20.89 -2.03 8.57
C CYS A 389 -22.16 -1.76 7.76
N ARG A 390 -23.29 -1.46 8.41
CA ARG A 390 -24.55 -1.13 7.73
C ARG A 390 -24.44 0.19 6.96
N GLU A 391 -23.83 1.20 7.56
CA GLU A 391 -23.63 2.50 6.92
C GLU A 391 -22.65 2.45 5.75
N ALA A 392 -21.57 1.69 5.86
CA ALA A 392 -20.59 1.53 4.77
C ALA A 392 -21.14 0.70 3.60
N ARG A 393 -22.17 -0.11 3.84
CA ARG A 393 -22.85 -0.93 2.83
C ARG A 393 -23.93 -0.14 2.07
N ALA A 394 -24.58 0.81 2.74
CA ALA A 394 -25.61 1.68 2.16
C ALA A 394 -24.97 2.63 1.13
#